data_AF-A0A2T0WGW6-F1
#
_entry.id   AF-A0A2T0WGW6-F1
#
_cell.length_a   1.000
_cell.length_b   1.000
_cell.length_c   1.000
_cell.angle_alpha   90.00
_cell.angle_beta   90.00
_cell.angle_gamma   90.00
#
_symmetry.space_group_name_H-M   'P 1'
#
loop_
_entity.id
_entity.type
_entity.pdbx_description
1 polymer ?
#
loop_
_entity_poly.entity_id
_entity_poly.type
_entity_poly.pdbx_seq_one_letter_code
_entity_poly.pdbx_strand_id
1 'polypeptide(L)'
;MNKLLLPLIFAILLFSGCSSDTERTTALVNVFLIDAPGDFDEVWVEVLGVEVQAIGTRGQDNADPKFFPNDQVIKLVNVAALVGGNQFLIGRGELPAGSITGLTLKLGNNNFALADEERTNLTLSEDSPSIDLNLTLDPGLSIDVFIDFELYRSIHSGAGDIVELRPKLRAFSSLNTGRISGSIRPQSEKVVLYAIQNRDTVASTGTVENSGDFQIRGLSGNFRVIVQPLDPAFLSDTLNNVNVGPRQTTQVGNITLRPRED
;
A
#
# COMPACT_ATOMS: atom_id res chain seq x y z
N MET A 1 -21.37 -31.74 -80.41
CA MET A 1 -22.57 -31.07 -79.85
C MET A 1 -23.00 -31.94 -78.67
N ASN A 2 -22.95 -31.59 -77.39
CA ASN A 2 -22.99 -30.29 -76.72
C ASN A 2 -22.02 -30.28 -75.53
N LYS A 3 -21.48 -29.08 -75.27
CA LYS A 3 -20.78 -28.72 -74.03
C LYS A 3 -21.81 -28.62 -72.92
N LEU A 4 -21.55 -29.15 -71.73
CA LEU A 4 -22.18 -28.67 -70.51
C LEU A 4 -21.15 -28.70 -69.38
N LEU A 5 -20.56 -27.53 -69.11
CA LEU A 5 -19.80 -27.25 -67.91
C LEU A 5 -20.75 -27.34 -66.71
N LEU A 6 -20.38 -28.08 -65.67
CA LEU A 6 -21.02 -28.02 -64.35
C LEU A 6 -20.07 -27.26 -63.41
N PRO A 7 -20.51 -26.15 -62.76
CA PRO A 7 -19.61 -25.31 -61.98
C PRO A 7 -19.31 -25.95 -60.62
N LEU A 8 -18.04 -25.85 -60.22
CA LEU A 8 -17.53 -26.16 -58.90
C LEU A 8 -18.11 -25.13 -57.90
N ILE A 9 -19.14 -25.52 -57.14
CA ILE A 9 -19.63 -24.74 -56.00
C ILE A 9 -18.64 -24.96 -54.86
N PHE A 10 -17.66 -24.07 -54.75
CA PHE A 10 -16.82 -23.94 -53.57
C PHE A 10 -17.63 -23.19 -52.50
N ALA A 11 -18.22 -23.94 -51.57
CA ALA A 11 -18.90 -23.38 -50.41
C ALA A 11 -17.84 -22.79 -49.46
N ILE A 12 -17.64 -21.48 -49.55
CA ILE A 12 -16.87 -20.70 -48.57
C ILE A 12 -17.73 -20.65 -47.30
N LEU A 13 -17.44 -21.54 -46.35
CA LEU A 13 -17.86 -21.40 -44.96
C LEU A 13 -17.10 -20.20 -44.36
N LEU A 14 -17.73 -19.03 -44.45
CA LEU A 14 -17.36 -17.88 -43.63
C LEU A 14 -17.69 -18.23 -42.17
N PHE A 15 -16.68 -18.71 -41.44
CA PHE A 15 -16.72 -18.68 -39.98
C PHE A 15 -16.67 -17.21 -39.54
N SER A 16 -17.84 -16.59 -39.43
CA SER A 16 -18.02 -15.40 -38.59
C SER A 16 -17.88 -15.85 -37.14
N GLY A 17 -16.64 -15.90 -36.66
CA GLY A 17 -16.36 -15.91 -35.22
C GLY A 17 -16.84 -14.59 -34.64
N CYS A 18 -17.99 -14.62 -33.97
CA CYS A 18 -18.45 -13.52 -33.15
C CYS A 18 -17.55 -13.49 -31.91
N SER A 19 -16.46 -12.72 -31.94
CA SER A 19 -15.83 -12.28 -30.70
C SER A 19 -16.81 -11.27 -30.11
N SER A 20 -17.59 -11.69 -29.11
CA SER A 20 -18.36 -10.74 -28.32
C SER A 20 -17.35 -9.88 -27.55
N ASP A 21 -17.02 -8.71 -28.10
CA ASP A 21 -16.36 -7.64 -27.36
C ASP A 21 -17.35 -7.17 -26.29
N THR A 22 -17.38 -7.90 -25.18
CA THR A 22 -18.14 -7.49 -24.01
C THR A 22 -17.43 -6.27 -23.42
N GLU A 23 -17.99 -5.09 -23.68
CA GLU A 23 -17.57 -3.84 -23.04
C GLU A 23 -17.46 -4.05 -21.53
N ARG A 24 -16.26 -3.83 -20.99
CA ARG A 24 -16.02 -4.00 -19.55
C ARG A 24 -16.67 -2.83 -18.83
N THR A 25 -17.40 -3.11 -17.76
CA THR A 25 -18.12 -2.09 -16.98
C THR A 25 -17.57 -1.94 -15.56
N THR A 26 -16.67 -2.84 -15.15
CA THR A 26 -16.07 -2.88 -13.81
C THR A 26 -14.54 -2.79 -13.89
N ALA A 27 -13.95 -2.29 -12.81
CA ALA A 27 -12.52 -2.36 -12.51
C ALA A 27 -12.30 -3.32 -11.34
N LEU A 28 -11.17 -4.03 -11.33
CA LEU A 28 -10.75 -4.87 -10.23
C LEU A 28 -9.88 -4.05 -9.27
N VAL A 29 -10.25 -4.03 -7.99
CA VAL A 29 -9.53 -3.27 -6.97
C VAL A 29 -8.93 -4.24 -5.96
N ASN A 30 -7.62 -4.13 -5.74
CA ASN A 30 -6.90 -4.83 -4.69
C ASN A 30 -6.47 -3.80 -3.64
N VAL A 31 -6.79 -4.03 -2.37
CA VAL A 31 -6.40 -3.14 -1.28
C VAL A 31 -5.34 -3.84 -0.43
N PHE A 32 -4.17 -3.23 -0.34
CA PHE A 32 -3.04 -3.75 0.42
C PHE A 32 -2.76 -2.89 1.64
N LEU A 33 -2.34 -3.53 2.73
CA LEU A 33 -1.70 -2.88 3.87
C LEU A 33 -0.19 -2.90 3.66
N ILE A 34 0.47 -1.79 3.99
CA ILE A 34 1.92 -1.66 4.02
C ILE A 34 2.39 -1.01 5.32
N ASP A 35 3.71 -1.02 5.46
CA ASP A 35 4.55 -0.56 6.55
C ASP A 35 4.04 0.56 7.47
N ALA A 36 4.56 0.54 8.71
CA ALA A 36 5.57 1.54 9.09
C ALA A 36 6.53 0.99 10.17
N PRO A 37 7.78 1.50 10.18
CA PRO A 37 8.77 1.25 11.22
C PRO A 37 8.31 1.74 12.58
N GLY A 38 8.84 1.09 13.62
CA GLY A 38 8.77 1.53 14.99
C GLY A 38 9.86 0.85 15.81
N ASP A 39 9.93 1.19 17.09
CA ASP A 39 10.89 0.59 18.03
C ASP A 39 10.47 -0.82 18.50
N PHE A 40 9.41 -1.37 17.93
CA PHE A 40 8.87 -2.70 18.24
C PHE A 40 9.44 -3.73 17.27
N ASP A 41 9.75 -4.92 17.77
CA ASP A 41 10.17 -6.04 16.94
C ASP A 41 8.99 -6.59 16.14
N GLU A 42 7.82 -6.68 16.78
CA GLU A 42 6.59 -7.09 16.12
C GLU A 42 5.39 -6.26 16.61
N VAL A 43 4.48 -5.93 15.70
CA VAL A 43 3.17 -5.40 16.07
C VAL A 43 2.10 -6.15 15.31
N TRP A 44 1.29 -6.90 16.04
CA TRP A 44 0.21 -7.71 15.50
C TRP A 44 -1.11 -6.96 15.61
N VAL A 45 -1.72 -6.70 14.46
CA VAL A 45 -3.00 -6.03 14.34
C VAL A 45 -4.01 -7.00 13.72
N GLU A 46 -5.18 -7.11 14.32
CA GLU A 46 -6.29 -7.90 13.78
C GLU A 46 -6.99 -7.10 12.66
N VAL A 47 -6.82 -7.54 11.41
CA VAL A 47 -7.38 -6.87 10.23
C VAL A 47 -8.55 -7.68 9.70
N LEU A 48 -9.77 -7.15 9.82
CA LEU A 48 -11.01 -7.84 9.43
C LEU A 48 -11.33 -7.66 7.94
N GLY A 49 -10.96 -6.52 7.36
CA GLY A 49 -11.21 -6.18 5.97
C GLY A 49 -11.18 -4.67 5.74
N VAL A 50 -11.74 -4.22 4.63
CA VAL A 50 -11.85 -2.80 4.28
C VAL A 50 -13.18 -2.52 3.61
N GLU A 51 -13.86 -1.45 4.00
CA GLU A 51 -14.98 -0.90 3.24
C GLU A 51 -14.46 0.10 2.23
N VAL A 52 -14.95 -0.01 0.99
CA VAL A 52 -14.58 0.86 -0.11
C VAL A 52 -15.80 1.69 -0.51
N GLN A 53 -15.71 2.99 -0.27
CA GLN A 53 -16.71 3.96 -0.71
C GLN A 53 -16.40 4.38 -2.15
N ALA A 54 -17.37 4.19 -3.04
CA ALA A 54 -17.24 4.59 -4.44
C ALA A 54 -18.48 5.34 -4.92
N ILE A 55 -18.28 6.18 -5.94
CA ILE A 55 -19.34 6.89 -6.66
C ILE A 55 -19.31 6.49 -8.13
N GLY A 56 -20.50 6.31 -8.72
CA GLY A 56 -20.62 6.02 -10.15
C GLY A 56 -20.34 7.23 -11.04
N THR A 57 -20.22 7.01 -12.35
CA THR A 57 -19.93 8.04 -13.36
C THR A 57 -20.99 9.13 -13.51
N ARG A 58 -22.20 8.93 -12.98
CA ARG A 58 -23.30 9.92 -13.03
C ARG A 58 -23.36 10.84 -11.81
N GLY A 59 -22.39 10.77 -10.89
CA GLY A 59 -22.15 11.77 -9.84
C GLY A 59 -23.24 11.95 -8.77
N GLN A 60 -24.31 11.16 -8.79
CA GLN A 60 -25.44 11.24 -7.85
C GLN A 60 -25.73 9.91 -7.14
N ASP A 61 -25.16 8.81 -7.62
CA ASP A 61 -25.30 7.48 -6.99
C ASP A 61 -24.16 7.31 -5.97
N ASN A 62 -24.35 7.82 -4.74
CA ASN A 62 -23.55 7.37 -3.61
C ASN A 62 -23.92 5.91 -3.36
N ALA A 63 -23.12 4.99 -3.89
CA ALA A 63 -23.30 3.57 -3.61
C ALA A 63 -22.99 3.32 -2.13
N ASP A 64 -23.71 2.39 -1.49
CA ASP A 64 -23.33 1.92 -0.17
C ASP A 64 -21.87 1.41 -0.20
N PRO A 65 -21.06 1.66 0.85
CA PRO A 65 -19.71 1.13 0.91
C PRO A 65 -19.69 -0.37 0.67
N LYS A 66 -18.79 -0.84 -0.20
CA LYS A 66 -18.61 -2.26 -0.46
C LYS A 66 -17.54 -2.83 0.46
N PHE A 67 -17.89 -3.81 1.28
CA PHE A 67 -16.93 -4.50 2.14
C PHE A 67 -16.11 -5.53 1.37
N PHE A 68 -14.79 -5.40 1.43
CA PHE A 68 -13.82 -6.40 0.98
C PHE A 68 -13.25 -7.11 2.21
N PRO A 69 -13.65 -8.37 2.45
CA PRO A 69 -13.18 -9.10 3.62
C PRO A 69 -11.70 -9.45 3.49
N ASN A 70 -11.00 -9.47 4.62
CA ASN A 70 -9.80 -10.28 4.74
C ASN A 70 -10.24 -11.74 4.75
N ASP A 71 -9.79 -12.55 3.79
CA ASP A 71 -10.18 -13.97 3.67
C ASP A 71 -9.21 -14.93 4.38
N GLN A 72 -8.15 -14.43 5.03
CA GLN A 72 -7.20 -15.26 5.77
C GLN A 72 -7.87 -15.95 6.97
N VAL A 73 -7.50 -17.19 7.28
CA VAL A 73 -8.03 -17.88 8.48
C VAL A 73 -7.64 -17.14 9.76
N ILE A 74 -6.38 -16.70 9.83
CA ILE A 74 -5.84 -15.88 10.91
C ILE A 74 -5.85 -14.42 10.43
N LYS A 75 -6.56 -13.56 11.16
CA LYS A 75 -6.71 -12.13 10.82
C LYS A 75 -5.59 -11.24 11.38
N LEU A 76 -4.67 -11.82 12.16
CA LEU A 76 -3.54 -11.10 12.73
C LEU A 76 -2.45 -10.87 11.67
N VAL A 77 -2.08 -9.61 11.49
CA VAL A 77 -1.04 -9.18 10.56
C VAL A 77 0.06 -8.51 11.38
N ASN A 78 1.30 -8.99 11.24
CA ASN A 78 2.46 -8.27 11.76
C ASN A 78 2.74 -7.06 10.87
N VAL A 79 2.27 -5.87 11.27
CA VAL A 79 2.39 -4.65 10.46
C VAL A 79 3.82 -4.10 10.44
N ALA A 80 4.62 -4.38 11.47
CA ALA A 80 6.04 -3.99 11.53
C ALA A 80 6.89 -4.72 10.48
N ALA A 81 6.43 -5.89 10.00
CA ALA A 81 7.10 -6.67 8.96
C ALA A 81 6.80 -6.19 7.52
N LEU A 82 5.90 -5.20 7.35
CA LEU A 82 5.45 -4.74 6.02
C LEU A 82 6.36 -3.66 5.40
N VAL A 83 7.60 -3.53 5.90
CA VAL A 83 8.71 -2.69 5.37
C VAL A 83 9.28 -3.21 4.04
N GLY A 84 10.04 -2.37 3.34
CA GLY A 84 10.94 -2.78 2.23
C GLY A 84 10.28 -3.48 1.04
N GLY A 85 9.01 -3.20 0.79
CA GLY A 85 8.25 -3.75 -0.33
C GLY A 85 7.37 -4.95 0.04
N ASN A 86 7.47 -5.45 1.27
CA ASN A 86 6.48 -6.37 1.83
C ASN A 86 5.11 -5.68 1.89
N GLN A 87 4.05 -6.46 1.74
CA GLN A 87 2.67 -5.97 1.76
C GLN A 87 1.71 -7.10 2.10
N PHE A 88 0.59 -6.76 2.71
CA PHE A 88 -0.48 -7.69 3.04
C PHE A 88 -1.73 -7.37 2.21
N LEU A 89 -2.30 -8.34 1.50
CA LEU A 89 -3.58 -8.13 0.80
C LEU A 89 -4.71 -8.14 1.83
N ILE A 90 -5.31 -6.98 2.09
CA ILE A 90 -6.47 -6.87 2.99
C ILE A 90 -7.68 -7.51 2.33
N GLY A 91 -7.94 -7.19 1.07
CA GLY A 91 -9.12 -7.68 0.37
C GLY A 91 -9.14 -7.21 -1.07
N ARG A 92 -10.03 -7.79 -1.86
CA ARG A 92 -10.21 -7.44 -3.27
C ARG A 92 -11.65 -7.56 -3.71
N GLY A 93 -12.02 -6.79 -4.74
CA GLY A 93 -13.33 -6.90 -5.35
C GLY A 93 -13.48 -6.06 -6.60
N GLU A 94 -14.49 -6.39 -7.39
CA GLU A 94 -14.86 -5.58 -8.55
C GLU A 94 -15.76 -4.41 -8.14
N LEU A 95 -15.49 -3.25 -8.71
CA LEU A 95 -16.31 -2.05 -8.58
C LEU A 95 -16.70 -1.54 -9.97
N PRO A 96 -17.90 -0.98 -10.16
CA PRO A 96 -18.27 -0.29 -11.38
C PRO A 96 -17.28 0.85 -11.70
N ALA A 97 -17.20 1.23 -12.98
CA ALA A 97 -16.50 2.44 -13.37
C ALA A 97 -17.04 3.67 -12.62
N GLY A 98 -16.15 4.60 -12.29
CA GLY A 98 -16.47 5.71 -11.39
C GLY A 98 -15.23 6.19 -10.64
N SER A 99 -15.38 6.52 -9.36
CA SER A 99 -14.26 6.87 -8.48
C SER A 99 -14.41 6.26 -7.09
N ILE A 100 -13.31 5.78 -6.51
CA ILE A 100 -13.22 5.55 -5.06
C ILE A 100 -13.04 6.89 -4.39
N THR A 101 -13.88 7.18 -3.39
CA THR A 101 -13.84 8.43 -2.62
C THR A 101 -13.31 8.23 -1.19
N GLY A 102 -13.29 7.00 -0.69
CA GLY A 102 -12.79 6.71 0.64
C GLY A 102 -12.59 5.23 0.93
N LEU A 103 -11.78 4.95 1.94
CA LEU A 103 -11.52 3.62 2.48
C LEU A 103 -11.74 3.65 3.98
N THR A 104 -12.39 2.63 4.52
CA THR A 104 -12.53 2.43 5.98
C THR A 104 -11.94 1.09 6.34
N LEU A 105 -10.77 1.10 7.00
CA LEU A 105 -10.13 -0.12 7.47
C LEU A 105 -10.92 -0.68 8.65
N LYS A 106 -11.23 -1.98 8.65
CA LYS A 106 -11.93 -2.64 9.75
C LYS A 106 -10.95 -3.44 10.57
N LEU A 107 -10.80 -3.05 11.83
CA LEU A 107 -9.87 -3.64 12.78
C LEU A 107 -10.62 -4.42 13.86
N GLY A 108 -10.01 -5.49 14.35
CA GLY A 108 -10.47 -6.22 15.51
C GLY A 108 -9.76 -5.75 16.79
N ASN A 109 -10.11 -6.35 17.93
CA ASN A 109 -9.62 -5.93 19.24
C ASN A 109 -8.43 -6.77 19.75
N ASN A 110 -8.03 -7.82 19.04
CA ASN A 110 -6.91 -8.67 19.44
C ASN A 110 -5.57 -8.10 18.92
N ASN A 111 -5.18 -6.91 19.40
CA ASN A 111 -3.97 -6.22 18.98
C ASN A 111 -2.90 -6.29 20.07
N PHE A 112 -1.63 -6.50 19.70
CA PHE A 112 -0.52 -6.53 20.65
C PHE A 112 0.81 -6.20 19.97
N ALA A 113 1.77 -5.69 20.74
CA ALA A 113 3.15 -5.52 20.34
C ALA A 113 4.06 -6.51 21.10
N LEU A 114 5.15 -6.90 20.47
CA LEU A 114 6.28 -7.60 21.09
C LEU A 114 7.52 -6.71 20.99
N ALA A 115 8.20 -6.51 22.11
CA ALA A 115 9.52 -5.93 22.20
C ALA A 115 10.33 -6.73 23.21
N ASP A 116 11.52 -7.20 22.84
CA ASP A 116 12.38 -8.01 23.72
C ASP A 116 11.63 -9.23 24.33
N GLU A 117 10.81 -9.91 23.53
CA GLU A 117 9.94 -11.03 23.92
C GLU A 117 8.82 -10.68 24.92
N GLU A 118 8.71 -9.43 25.37
CA GLU A 118 7.62 -8.97 26.23
C GLU A 118 6.39 -8.58 25.40
N ARG A 119 5.25 -9.18 25.74
CA ARG A 119 3.97 -8.86 25.08
C ARG A 119 3.24 -7.74 25.79
N THR A 120 2.95 -6.68 25.04
CA THR A 120 2.05 -5.59 25.45
C THR A 120 0.76 -5.64 24.64
N ASN A 121 -0.39 -5.79 25.29
CA ASN A 121 -1.67 -5.66 24.60
C ASN A 121 -1.95 -4.20 24.24
N LEU A 122 -2.50 -3.97 23.04
CA LEU A 122 -2.81 -2.64 22.54
C LEU A 122 -4.33 -2.43 22.56
N THR A 123 -4.77 -1.40 23.28
CA THR A 123 -6.18 -0.99 23.30
C THR A 123 -6.50 -0.17 22.07
N LEU A 124 -7.40 -0.65 21.23
CA LEU A 124 -7.80 0.06 20.02
C LEU A 124 -8.69 1.26 20.36
N SER A 125 -8.33 2.45 19.90
CA SER A 125 -9.12 3.66 20.13
C SER A 125 -10.28 3.83 19.15
N GLU A 126 -10.15 3.26 17.95
CA GLU A 126 -11.12 3.35 16.85
C GLU A 126 -11.01 2.09 15.99
N ASP A 127 -12.12 1.39 15.80
CA ASP A 127 -12.18 0.12 15.05
C ASP A 127 -12.37 0.28 13.54
N SER A 128 -12.72 1.49 13.11
CA SER A 128 -13.10 1.83 11.73
C SER A 128 -12.44 3.11 11.21
N PRO A 129 -11.10 3.27 11.31
CA PRO A 129 -10.43 4.46 10.81
C PRO A 129 -10.65 4.62 9.30
N SER A 130 -11.06 5.83 8.90
CA SER A 130 -11.41 6.17 7.52
C SER A 130 -10.41 7.13 6.88
N ILE A 131 -10.22 7.00 5.57
CA ILE A 131 -9.26 7.75 4.78
C ILE A 131 -9.94 8.22 3.50
N ASP A 132 -9.91 9.52 3.23
CA ASP A 132 -10.36 10.07 1.96
C ASP A 132 -9.36 9.74 0.85
N LEU A 133 -9.87 9.37 -0.32
CA LEU A 133 -9.08 9.06 -1.50
C LEU A 133 -9.85 9.57 -2.72
N ASN A 134 -9.18 10.08 -3.75
CA ASN A 134 -9.85 10.33 -5.03
C ASN A 134 -9.14 9.53 -6.12
N LEU A 135 -9.72 8.40 -6.48
CA LEU A 135 -9.14 7.47 -7.45
C LEU A 135 -10.18 7.10 -8.50
N THR A 136 -9.96 7.53 -9.74
CA THR A 136 -10.75 7.11 -10.89
C THR A 136 -10.58 5.62 -11.17
N LEU A 137 -11.70 4.95 -11.43
CA LEU A 137 -11.81 3.55 -11.80
C LEU A 137 -12.21 3.46 -13.27
N ASP A 138 -11.23 3.19 -14.12
CA ASP A 138 -11.48 2.90 -15.53
C ASP A 138 -11.83 1.42 -15.71
N PRO A 139 -12.90 1.10 -16.46
CA PRO A 139 -13.31 -0.27 -16.67
C PRO A 139 -12.21 -1.12 -17.33
N GLY A 140 -12.14 -2.38 -16.91
CA GLY A 140 -11.17 -3.35 -17.44
C GLY A 140 -9.78 -3.27 -16.84
N LEU A 141 -9.49 -2.29 -15.98
CA LEU A 141 -8.22 -2.18 -15.27
C LEU A 141 -8.24 -2.95 -13.95
N SER A 142 -7.06 -3.44 -13.56
CA SER A 142 -6.78 -3.89 -12.19
C SER A 142 -5.93 -2.82 -11.51
N ILE A 143 -6.37 -2.35 -10.35
CA ILE A 143 -5.76 -1.23 -9.63
C ILE A 143 -5.39 -1.68 -8.22
N ASP A 144 -4.12 -1.44 -7.87
CA ASP A 144 -3.64 -1.66 -6.51
C ASP A 144 -3.70 -0.34 -5.74
N VAL A 145 -4.40 -0.39 -4.61
CA VAL A 145 -4.52 0.68 -3.63
C VAL A 145 -3.81 0.24 -2.35
N PHE A 146 -3.04 1.13 -1.76
CA PHE A 146 -2.26 0.87 -0.55
C PHE A 146 -2.81 1.72 0.59
N ILE A 147 -2.99 1.09 1.75
CA ILE A 147 -3.13 1.73 3.04
C ILE A 147 -1.77 1.60 3.74
N ASP A 148 -1.18 2.74 4.05
CA ASP A 148 0.09 2.92 4.74
C ASP A 148 -0.20 3.17 6.22
N PHE A 149 0.23 2.25 7.08
CA PHE A 149 -0.09 2.25 8.50
C PHE A 149 1.07 2.85 9.27
N GLU A 150 0.99 4.14 9.61
CA GLU A 150 2.05 4.88 10.29
C GLU A 150 2.18 4.47 11.77
N LEU A 151 2.73 3.29 12.01
CA LEU A 151 2.92 2.59 13.28
C LEU A 151 3.52 3.48 14.37
N TYR A 152 4.65 4.14 14.11
CA TYR A 152 5.30 5.03 15.08
C TYR A 152 4.36 6.15 15.58
N ARG A 153 3.46 6.63 14.71
CA ARG A 153 2.47 7.66 15.06
C ARG A 153 1.14 7.07 15.53
N SER A 154 1.00 5.76 15.52
CA SER A 154 -0.23 5.05 15.87
C SER A 154 -0.19 4.43 17.26
N ILE A 155 0.98 4.20 17.85
CA ILE A 155 1.10 3.65 19.20
C ILE A 155 1.38 4.77 20.21
N HIS A 156 0.59 4.81 21.28
CA HIS A 156 0.68 5.84 22.32
C HIS A 156 0.56 5.24 23.72
N SER A 157 1.26 5.83 24.70
CA SER A 157 0.96 5.60 26.10
C SER A 157 -0.41 6.19 26.45
N GLY A 158 -1.28 5.37 27.03
CA GLY A 158 -2.58 5.74 27.57
C GLY A 158 -2.51 6.09 29.06
N ALA A 159 -3.65 5.97 29.76
CA ALA A 159 -3.70 6.17 31.20
C ALA A 159 -3.16 4.95 31.96
N GLY A 160 -2.26 5.18 32.92
CA GLY A 160 -1.60 4.10 33.66
C GLY A 160 -0.70 3.27 32.74
N ASP A 161 -0.80 1.95 32.84
CA ASP A 161 0.00 0.99 32.05
C ASP A 161 -0.66 0.62 30.70
N ILE A 162 -1.74 1.32 30.31
CA ILE A 162 -2.42 1.07 29.05
C ILE A 162 -1.59 1.61 27.90
N VAL A 163 -1.41 0.80 26.86
CA VAL A 163 -0.89 1.25 25.56
C VAL A 163 -2.04 1.24 24.56
N GLU A 164 -2.21 2.35 23.85
CA GLU A 164 -3.29 2.56 22.90
C GLU A 164 -2.79 2.48 21.46
N LEU A 165 -3.60 1.82 20.61
CA LEU A 165 -3.47 1.84 19.15
C LEU A 165 -4.48 2.85 18.60
N ARG A 166 -3.97 3.97 18.09
CA ARG A 166 -4.70 5.05 17.41
C ARG A 166 -4.27 5.11 15.94
N PRO A 167 -4.88 4.32 15.03
CA PRO A 167 -4.38 4.18 13.67
C PRO A 167 -4.21 5.52 12.96
N LYS A 168 -2.99 5.80 12.49
CA LYS A 168 -2.67 6.88 11.56
C LYS A 168 -2.40 6.29 10.21
N LEU A 169 -3.29 6.60 9.27
CA LEU A 169 -3.33 5.94 7.97
C LEU A 169 -3.21 6.96 6.84
N ARG A 170 -2.57 6.53 5.76
CA ARG A 170 -2.54 7.24 4.48
C ARG A 170 -2.92 6.26 3.38
N ALA A 171 -3.64 6.72 2.36
CA ALA A 171 -4.00 5.88 1.21
C ALA A 171 -3.45 6.45 -0.10
N PHE A 172 -3.02 5.57 -1.00
CA PHE A 172 -2.58 5.97 -2.34
C PHE A 172 -2.74 4.84 -3.36
N SER A 173 -2.78 5.21 -4.64
CA SER A 173 -2.85 4.26 -5.77
C SER A 173 -1.50 4.06 -6.43
N SER A 174 -1.23 2.83 -6.87
CA SER A 174 -0.12 2.49 -7.75
C SER A 174 -0.10 3.28 -9.06
N LEU A 175 -1.25 3.75 -9.56
CA LEU A 175 -1.34 4.42 -10.87
C LEU A 175 -0.69 5.81 -10.86
N ASN A 176 -0.87 6.54 -9.77
CA ASN A 176 -0.51 7.96 -9.69
C ASN A 176 0.74 8.21 -8.85
N THR A 177 1.34 7.15 -8.31
CA THR A 177 2.50 7.24 -7.42
C THR A 177 3.61 6.29 -7.83
N GLY A 178 4.83 6.66 -7.48
CA GLY A 178 6.03 5.84 -7.59
C GLY A 178 6.58 5.50 -6.21
N ARG A 179 7.84 5.08 -6.20
CA ARG A 179 8.57 4.67 -5.01
C ARG A 179 10.05 5.06 -5.07
N ILE A 180 10.67 5.18 -3.90
CA ILE A 180 12.13 5.27 -3.73
C ILE A 180 12.60 3.95 -3.14
N SER A 181 13.68 3.39 -3.69
CA SER A 181 14.29 2.15 -3.21
C SER A 181 15.79 2.30 -3.03
N GLY A 182 16.34 1.61 -2.04
CA GLY A 182 17.77 1.60 -1.76
C GLY A 182 18.07 0.66 -0.61
N SER A 183 19.28 0.76 -0.06
CA SER A 183 19.68 -0.01 1.12
C SER A 183 20.58 0.79 2.06
N ILE A 184 20.59 0.43 3.35
CA ILE A 184 21.41 1.01 4.40
C ILE A 184 22.60 0.11 4.71
N ARG A 185 23.76 0.73 5.02
CA ARG A 185 24.97 0.05 5.48
C ARG A 185 25.49 0.68 6.77
N PRO A 186 25.88 -0.11 7.79
CA PRO A 186 25.80 -1.59 7.88
C PRO A 186 24.37 -2.13 7.79
N GLN A 187 24.20 -3.37 7.29
CA GLN A 187 22.86 -3.97 7.01
C GLN A 187 22.04 -4.26 8.28
N SER A 188 22.72 -4.36 9.42
CA SER A 188 22.12 -4.58 10.74
C SER A 188 21.49 -3.33 11.33
N GLU A 189 21.83 -2.14 10.82
CA GLU A 189 21.38 -0.89 11.43
C GLU A 189 19.93 -0.58 11.08
N LYS A 190 19.11 -0.36 12.12
CA LYS A 190 17.73 0.10 11.98
C LYS A 190 17.73 1.62 11.77
N VAL A 191 17.01 2.08 10.75
CA VAL A 191 16.78 3.51 10.50
C VAL A 191 15.31 3.78 10.24
N VAL A 192 14.90 5.02 10.46
CA VAL A 192 13.66 5.55 9.90
C VAL A 192 14.01 6.48 8.74
N LEU A 193 13.43 6.22 7.57
CA LEU A 193 13.54 7.11 6.42
C LEU A 193 12.27 7.95 6.29
N TYR A 194 12.43 9.25 6.08
CA TYR A 194 11.34 10.19 5.88
C TYR A 194 11.43 10.83 4.49
N ALA A 195 10.38 10.72 3.68
CA ALA A 195 10.24 11.49 2.45
C ALA A 195 9.53 12.81 2.75
N ILE A 196 10.22 13.92 2.56
CA ILE A 196 9.76 15.27 2.89
C ILE A 196 9.56 16.08 1.62
N GLN A 197 8.40 16.71 1.49
CA GLN A 197 8.05 17.64 0.43
C GLN A 197 7.39 18.88 1.06
N ASN A 198 7.77 20.08 0.61
CA ASN A 198 7.20 21.35 1.10
C ASN A 198 7.23 21.52 2.64
N ARG A 199 8.24 20.95 3.32
CA ARG A 199 8.43 20.91 4.79
C ARG A 199 7.54 19.91 5.54
N ASP A 200 6.67 19.19 4.85
CA ASP A 200 5.84 18.14 5.45
C ASP A 200 6.41 16.76 5.16
N THR A 201 6.32 15.87 6.16
CA THR A 201 6.60 14.44 5.97
C THR A 201 5.43 13.81 5.21
N VAL A 202 5.69 13.36 3.99
CA VAL A 202 4.68 12.74 3.12
C VAL A 202 4.57 11.24 3.36
N ALA A 203 5.68 10.60 3.69
CA ALA A 203 5.76 9.16 3.94
C ALA A 203 6.98 8.83 4.80
N SER A 204 6.93 7.69 5.48
CA SER A 204 8.07 7.11 6.20
C SER A 204 8.14 5.60 5.98
N THR A 205 9.33 5.02 6.12
CA THR A 205 9.54 3.56 6.10
C THR A 205 10.76 3.18 6.91
N GLY A 206 10.88 1.89 7.24
CA GLY A 206 12.07 1.29 7.85
C GLY A 206 12.91 0.50 6.87
N THR A 207 13.91 -0.17 7.42
CA THR A 207 14.71 -1.15 6.71
C THR A 207 14.24 -2.56 7.02
N VAL A 208 14.31 -3.44 6.03
CA VAL A 208 14.14 -4.88 6.21
C VAL A 208 15.34 -5.40 6.99
N GLU A 209 15.05 -6.11 8.08
CA GLU A 209 16.05 -6.72 8.95
C GLU A 209 17.05 -7.56 8.13
N ASN A 210 18.31 -7.53 8.52
CA ASN A 210 19.42 -8.30 7.93
C ASN A 210 19.81 -7.96 6.48
N SER A 211 18.98 -7.25 5.71
CA SER A 211 19.32 -6.79 4.35
C SER A 211 19.68 -5.30 4.29
N GLY A 212 19.10 -4.50 5.18
CA GLY A 212 19.14 -3.05 5.15
C GLY A 212 18.31 -2.44 4.02
N ASP A 213 17.55 -3.23 3.27
CA ASP A 213 16.79 -2.76 2.11
C ASP A 213 15.56 -1.96 2.57
N PHE A 214 15.23 -0.89 1.85
CA PHE A 214 14.07 -0.07 2.16
C PHE A 214 13.30 0.32 0.90
N GLN A 215 12.02 0.66 1.08
CA GLN A 215 11.18 1.17 0.00
C GLN A 215 10.14 2.18 0.52
N ILE A 216 10.26 3.45 0.12
CA ILE A 216 9.24 4.47 0.39
C ILE A 216 8.26 4.53 -0.77
N ARG A 217 6.98 4.31 -0.53
CA ARG A 217 5.93 4.21 -1.57
C ARG A 217 4.96 5.39 -1.49
N GLY A 218 4.13 5.55 -2.53
CA GLY A 218 3.07 6.56 -2.53
C GLY A 218 3.62 7.96 -2.75
N LEU A 219 4.67 8.09 -3.57
CA LEU A 219 5.37 9.35 -3.80
C LEU A 219 5.18 9.84 -5.24
N SER A 220 5.04 11.15 -5.42
CA SER A 220 5.05 11.80 -6.74
C SER A 220 5.63 13.21 -6.60
N GLY A 221 6.59 13.56 -7.46
CA GLY A 221 7.30 14.83 -7.41
C GLY A 221 8.70 14.74 -6.81
N ASN A 222 9.20 15.86 -6.28
CA ASN A 222 10.55 15.97 -5.72
C ASN A 222 10.52 15.89 -4.18
N PHE A 223 11.45 15.15 -3.61
CA PHE A 223 11.57 14.92 -2.18
C PHE A 223 12.98 15.15 -1.67
N ARG A 224 13.05 15.56 -0.41
CA ARG A 224 14.22 15.39 0.44
C ARG A 224 14.00 14.13 1.28
N VAL A 225 14.94 13.21 1.26
CA VAL A 225 14.88 11.99 2.08
C VAL A 225 15.81 12.15 3.27
N ILE A 226 15.25 12.20 4.49
CA ILE A 226 16.05 12.13 5.72
C ILE A 226 16.23 10.66 6.08
N VAL A 227 17.47 10.27 6.38
CA VAL A 227 17.81 8.99 6.98
C VAL A 227 18.14 9.24 8.44
N GLN A 228 17.33 8.70 9.34
CA GLN A 228 17.50 8.84 10.79
C GLN A 228 17.83 7.48 11.41
N PRO A 229 19.12 7.22 11.74
CA PRO A 229 19.49 6.05 12.52
C PRO A 229 18.80 6.05 13.89
N LEU A 230 18.41 4.86 14.37
CA LEU A 230 17.94 4.65 15.73
C LEU A 230 19.10 4.55 16.72
N ASP A 231 20.24 4.00 16.30
CA ASP A 231 21.47 3.99 17.09
C ASP A 231 22.10 5.41 17.12
N PRO A 232 22.23 6.05 18.30
CA PRO A 232 22.82 7.38 18.44
C PRO A 232 24.31 7.45 18.06
N ALA A 233 25.00 6.31 17.92
CA ALA A 233 26.37 6.23 17.43
C ALA A 233 26.50 6.61 15.96
N PHE A 234 25.40 6.72 15.20
CA PHE A 234 25.43 7.17 13.81
C PHE A 234 24.83 8.57 13.64
N LEU A 235 25.30 9.27 12.61
CA LEU A 235 24.82 10.57 12.19
C LEU A 235 23.66 10.42 11.20
N SER A 236 22.64 11.27 11.33
CA SER A 236 21.60 11.40 10.32
C SER A 236 22.19 11.85 8.97
N ASP A 237 21.55 11.42 7.88
CA ASP A 237 21.92 11.81 6.53
C ASP A 237 20.71 12.37 5.77
N THR A 238 20.95 13.04 4.65
CA THR A 238 19.90 13.64 3.84
C THR A 238 20.24 13.58 2.37
N LEU A 239 19.38 12.90 1.61
CA LEU A 239 19.38 12.94 0.15
C LEU A 239 18.47 14.08 -0.32
N ASN A 240 19.02 15.00 -1.10
CA ASN A 240 18.25 16.11 -1.67
C ASN A 240 17.86 15.81 -3.13
N ASN A 241 16.79 16.46 -3.59
CA ASN A 241 16.36 16.45 -4.98
C ASN A 241 16.05 15.04 -5.55
N VAL A 242 15.45 14.17 -4.74
CA VAL A 242 15.02 12.84 -5.18
C VAL A 242 13.70 12.97 -5.93
N ASN A 243 13.75 12.85 -7.26
CA ASN A 243 12.57 12.98 -8.12
C ASN A 243 11.91 11.62 -8.34
N VAL A 244 10.60 11.53 -8.11
CA VAL A 244 9.81 10.31 -8.25
C VAL A 244 8.64 10.56 -9.20
N GLY A 245 8.57 9.77 -10.28
CA GLY A 245 7.43 9.76 -11.20
C GLY A 245 6.38 8.69 -10.86
N PRO A 246 5.12 8.86 -11.29
CA PRO A 246 4.11 7.81 -11.19
C PRO A 246 4.58 6.49 -11.80
N ARG A 247 4.32 5.37 -11.13
CA ARG A 247 4.66 4.00 -11.56
C ARG A 247 6.16 3.75 -11.74
N GLN A 248 7.02 4.66 -11.28
CA GLN A 248 8.47 4.54 -11.38
C GLN A 248 9.08 4.13 -10.04
N THR A 249 10.25 3.49 -10.11
CA THR A 249 11.12 3.25 -8.97
C THR A 249 12.37 4.12 -9.12
N THR A 250 12.59 5.00 -8.16
CA THR A 250 13.80 5.82 -8.07
C THR A 250 14.80 5.09 -7.19
N GLN A 251 15.87 4.60 -7.80
CA GLN A 251 16.94 3.91 -7.09
C GLN A 251 17.93 4.91 -6.51
N VAL A 252 18.13 4.90 -5.20
CA VAL A 252 19.13 5.75 -4.52
C VAL A 252 20.39 4.98 -4.12
N GLY A 253 20.44 3.67 -4.40
CA GLY A 253 21.59 2.82 -4.15
C GLY A 253 21.83 2.54 -2.67
N ASN A 254 23.10 2.33 -2.31
CA ASN A 254 23.51 2.01 -0.95
C ASN A 254 23.89 3.30 -0.21
N ILE A 255 23.25 3.55 0.94
CA ILE A 255 23.51 4.66 1.84
C ILE A 255 24.34 4.11 3.01
N THR A 256 25.57 4.58 3.13
CA THR A 256 26.45 4.16 4.24
C THR A 256 26.33 5.15 5.38
N LEU A 257 25.87 4.68 6.54
CA LEU A 257 25.75 5.47 7.75
C LEU A 257 27.13 5.92 8.21
N ARG A 258 27.21 7.18 8.60
CA ARG A 258 28.45 7.77 9.12
C ARG A 258 28.43 7.63 10.64
N PRO A 259 29.47 7.03 11.25
CA PRO A 259 29.59 7.03 12.70
C PRO A 259 29.76 8.46 13.20
N ARG A 260 29.28 8.72 14.41
CA ARG A 260 29.57 9.93 15.18
C ARG A 260 30.95 9.72 15.80
N GLU A 261 31.93 10.50 15.35
CA GLU A 261 33.22 10.55 16.04
C GLU A 261 33.03 11.32 17.37
N ASP A 262 33.72 10.87 18.42
CA ASP A 262 33.73 11.48 19.75
C ASP A 262 34.34 12.90 19.74
#